data_AF-A0ABD3K3K2-F1
#
_entry.id   AF-A0ABD3K3K2-F1
#
_cell.length_a   1.000
_cell.length_b   1.000
_cell.length_c   1.000
_cell.angle_alpha   90.00
_cell.angle_beta   90.00
_cell.angle_gamma   90.00
#
_symmetry.space_group_name_H-M   'P 1'
#
loop_
_entity.id
_entity.type
_entity.pdbx_description
1 polymer ?
#
loop_
_entity_poly.entity_id
_entity_poly.type
_entity_poly.pdbx_seq_one_letter_code
_entity_poly.pdbx_strand_id
1 'polypeptide(L)'
;MGSFLNGKSVKEWQGAFCRLKKIRQVKVQDILRIVIDGLEDNERTIFLDIACFLNGYEKEEIIKSLDQCGVHANSGIEILAQKLLIYIDENNKIWMHDLFEEVGRQIVVQECPKNPSKRSRIWHHEDALQVFKQNSGTNAIEGIKLDKVAVEDLIMNADSFKKMKKLRLFMMIDHVPHCGPAGHLSEKLWRCFAGNRNNMFALLDALVEEIFKFWSRGGGA
;
A
#
# COMPACT_ATOMS: atom_id res chain seq x y z
N MET A 1 -37.28 7.93 -17.26
CA MET A 1 -36.49 6.68 -17.48
C MET A 1 -37.34 5.50 -17.94
N GLY A 2 -38.60 5.37 -17.51
CA GLY A 2 -39.48 4.24 -17.91
C GLY A 2 -39.80 4.13 -19.41
N SER A 3 -39.67 5.21 -20.19
CA SER A 3 -39.94 5.20 -21.64
C SER A 3 -38.81 4.62 -22.50
N PHE A 4 -37.55 4.59 -22.02
CA PHE A 4 -36.39 4.16 -22.82
C PHE A 4 -36.21 2.63 -22.90
N LEU A 5 -36.99 1.91 -22.08
CA LEU A 5 -36.88 0.46 -21.86
C LEU A 5 -38.17 -0.29 -22.25
N ASN A 6 -39.15 0.43 -22.80
CA ASN A 6 -40.41 -0.15 -23.22
C ASN A 6 -40.21 -0.96 -24.52
N GLY A 7 -40.58 -2.25 -24.52
CA GLY A 7 -40.47 -3.15 -25.66
C GLY A 7 -39.10 -3.84 -25.88
N LYS A 8 -38.13 -3.71 -24.95
CA LYS A 8 -36.81 -4.37 -25.04
C LYS A 8 -36.79 -5.74 -24.37
N SER A 9 -35.96 -6.65 -24.88
CA SER A 9 -35.76 -7.99 -24.31
C SER A 9 -35.03 -7.94 -22.95
N VAL A 10 -35.17 -9.00 -22.15
CA VAL A 10 -34.51 -9.13 -20.84
C VAL A 10 -32.99 -8.96 -20.93
N LYS A 11 -32.36 -9.50 -21.99
CA LYS A 11 -30.91 -9.35 -22.23
C LYS A 11 -30.51 -7.89 -22.48
N GLU A 12 -31.31 -7.14 -23.24
CA GLU A 12 -31.05 -5.71 -23.48
C GLU A 12 -31.26 -4.87 -22.22
N TRP A 13 -32.23 -5.25 -21.38
CA TRP A 13 -32.43 -4.69 -20.06
C TRP A 13 -31.22 -4.89 -19.15
N GLN A 14 -30.68 -6.10 -19.10
CA GLN A 14 -29.49 -6.43 -18.33
C GLN A 14 -28.26 -5.65 -18.83
N GLY A 15 -28.08 -5.53 -20.14
CA GLY A 15 -27.02 -4.71 -20.73
C GLY A 15 -27.14 -3.22 -20.40
N ALA A 16 -28.35 -2.66 -20.47
CA ALA A 16 -28.62 -1.26 -20.11
C ALA A 16 -28.41 -1.01 -18.61
N PHE A 17 -28.84 -1.94 -17.75
CA PHE A 17 -28.62 -1.88 -16.31
C PHE A 17 -27.14 -1.96 -15.94
N CYS A 18 -26.38 -2.88 -16.55
CA CYS A 18 -24.93 -2.96 -16.36
C CYS A 18 -24.23 -1.67 -16.77
N ARG A 19 -24.62 -1.05 -17.89
CA ARG A 19 -24.10 0.25 -18.32
C ARG A 19 -24.43 1.37 -17.32
N LEU A 20 -25.66 1.42 -16.82
CA LEU A 20 -26.06 2.42 -15.82
C LEU A 20 -25.32 2.24 -14.50
N LYS A 21 -25.12 1.00 -14.05
CA LYS A 21 -24.31 0.68 -12.87
C LYS A 21 -22.87 1.14 -13.06
N LYS A 22 -22.30 0.92 -14.24
CA LYS A 22 -20.95 1.39 -14.59
C LYS A 22 -20.85 2.92 -14.60
N ILE A 23 -21.80 3.63 -15.22
CA ILE A 23 -21.84 5.09 -15.21
C ILE A 23 -21.97 5.65 -13.79
N ARG A 24 -22.82 5.03 -12.97
CA ARG A 24 -22.99 5.41 -11.55
C ARG A 24 -21.70 5.19 -10.76
N GLN A 25 -21.01 4.07 -10.99
CA GLN A 25 -19.71 3.79 -10.38
C GLN A 25 -18.66 4.83 -10.78
N VAL A 26 -18.57 5.19 -12.06
CA VAL A 26 -17.64 6.23 -12.55
C VAL A 26 -17.91 7.56 -11.86
N LYS A 27 -19.16 8.03 -11.84
CA LYS A 27 -19.52 9.29 -11.18
C LYS A 27 -19.23 9.29 -9.67
N VAL A 28 -19.42 8.16 -9.00
CA VAL A 28 -19.07 8.02 -7.59
C VAL A 28 -17.55 8.09 -7.41
N GLN A 29 -16.77 7.38 -8.23
CA GLN A 29 -15.31 7.42 -8.18
C GLN A 29 -14.76 8.84 -8.45
N ASP A 30 -15.37 9.61 -9.37
CA ASP A 30 -14.99 11.00 -9.63
C ASP A 30 -15.20 11.91 -8.40
N ILE A 31 -16.33 11.75 -7.70
CA ILE A 31 -16.60 12.51 -6.47
C ILE A 31 -15.61 12.14 -5.37
N LEU A 32 -15.35 10.85 -5.17
CA LEU A 32 -14.40 10.38 -4.15
C LEU A 32 -12.98 10.89 -4.46
N ARG A 33 -12.62 10.98 -5.73
CA ARG A 33 -11.34 11.53 -6.17
C ARG A 33 -11.20 13.02 -5.82
N ILE A 34 -12.26 13.82 -5.98
CA ILE A 34 -12.23 15.24 -5.56
C ILE A 34 -11.94 15.36 -4.06
N VAL A 35 -12.52 14.48 -3.23
CA VAL A 35 -12.26 14.48 -1.78
C VAL A 35 -10.78 14.16 -1.48
N ILE A 36 -10.21 13.18 -2.20
CA ILE A 36 -8.81 12.76 -2.03
C ILE A 36 -7.83 13.81 -2.57
N ASP A 37 -8.16 14.48 -3.67
CA ASP A 37 -7.34 15.57 -4.24
C ASP A 37 -7.36 16.84 -3.37
N GLY A 38 -8.33 16.95 -2.46
CA GLY A 38 -8.36 18.00 -1.43
C GLY A 38 -7.63 17.66 -0.12
N LEU A 39 -6.95 16.51 -0.04
CA LEU A 39 -6.08 16.16 1.10
C LEU A 39 -4.72 16.84 0.94
N GLU A 40 -4.09 17.24 2.05
CA GLU A 40 -2.69 17.65 2.01
C GLU A 40 -1.78 16.43 1.85
N ASP A 41 -0.50 16.67 1.54
CA ASP A 41 0.44 15.61 1.17
C ASP A 41 0.59 14.54 2.27
N ASN A 42 0.53 14.93 3.54
CA ASN A 42 0.62 14.01 4.68
C ASN A 42 -0.59 13.06 4.74
N GLU A 43 -1.82 13.61 4.71
CA GLU A 43 -3.05 12.82 4.77
C GLU A 43 -3.22 11.96 3.52
N ARG A 44 -2.86 12.50 2.35
CA ARG A 44 -2.87 11.76 1.09
C ARG A 44 -1.93 10.56 1.14
N THR A 45 -0.74 10.74 1.71
CA THR A 45 0.25 9.67 1.91
C THR A 45 -0.33 8.55 2.78
N ILE A 46 -0.92 8.91 3.92
CA ILE A 46 -1.52 7.96 4.87
C ILE A 46 -2.72 7.24 4.24
N PHE A 47 -3.59 7.97 3.53
CA PHE A 47 -4.75 7.40 2.84
C PHE A 47 -4.32 6.30 1.85
N LEU A 48 -3.31 6.59 1.02
CA LEU A 48 -2.81 5.62 0.04
C LEU A 48 -2.12 4.41 0.71
N ASP A 49 -1.44 4.61 1.84
CA ASP A 49 -0.83 3.52 2.61
C ASP A 49 -1.89 2.60 3.23
N ILE A 50 -2.98 3.16 3.77
CA ILE A 50 -4.11 2.37 4.27
C ILE A 50 -4.76 1.58 3.13
N ALA A 51 -5.07 2.24 2.01
CA ALA A 51 -5.69 1.59 0.85
C ALA A 51 -4.83 0.44 0.28
N CYS A 52 -3.50 0.60 0.27
CA CYS A 52 -2.59 -0.39 -0.31
C CYS A 52 -2.22 -1.50 0.67
N PHE A 53 -2.00 -1.18 1.94
CA PHE A 53 -1.31 -2.09 2.87
C PHE A 53 -1.98 -2.24 4.23
N LEU A 54 -2.55 -1.17 4.80
CA LEU A 54 -2.84 -1.08 6.23
C LEU A 54 -4.34 -1.18 6.58
N ASN A 55 -5.23 -1.46 5.62
CA ASN A 55 -6.65 -1.69 5.91
C ASN A 55 -6.81 -2.90 6.85
N GLY A 56 -7.46 -2.70 8.00
CA GLY A 56 -7.67 -3.71 9.04
C GLY A 56 -6.56 -3.84 10.10
N TYR A 57 -5.54 -2.97 10.07
CA TYR A 57 -4.47 -2.94 11.07
C TYR A 57 -4.81 -2.06 12.27
N GLU A 58 -4.16 -2.33 13.41
CA GLU A 58 -4.31 -1.56 14.66
C GLU A 58 -3.77 -0.14 14.49
N LYS A 59 -4.53 0.85 14.97
CA LYS A 59 -4.23 2.26 14.84
C LYS A 59 -2.86 2.61 15.44
N GLU A 60 -2.55 2.11 16.62
CA GLU A 60 -1.33 2.41 17.36
C GLU A 60 -0.10 1.86 16.64
N GLU A 61 -0.22 0.68 16.02
CA GLU A 61 0.84 0.10 15.20
C GLU A 61 1.10 0.95 13.95
N ILE A 62 0.04 1.39 13.28
CA ILE A 62 0.14 2.27 12.12
C ILE A 62 0.83 3.58 12.50
N ILE A 63 0.41 4.22 13.59
CA ILE A 63 0.99 5.49 14.07
C ILE A 63 2.47 5.29 14.36
N LYS A 64 2.81 4.29 15.18
CA LYS A 64 4.19 4.01 15.56
C LYS A 64 5.08 3.77 14.34
N SER A 65 4.59 3.00 13.37
CA SER A 65 5.34 2.69 12.16
C SER A 65 5.49 3.91 11.25
N LEU A 66 4.43 4.65 10.97
CA LEU A 66 4.48 5.78 10.03
C LEU A 66 5.21 7.01 10.60
N ASP A 67 5.12 7.28 11.91
CA ASP A 67 5.85 8.37 12.55
C ASP A 67 7.38 8.17 12.44
N GLN A 68 7.85 6.92 12.44
CA GLN A 68 9.27 6.59 12.21
C GLN A 68 9.75 6.90 10.78
N CYS A 69 8.81 7.06 9.83
CA CYS A 69 9.08 7.50 8.47
C CYS A 69 9.04 9.03 8.32
N GLY A 70 8.78 9.78 9.40
CA GLY A 70 8.54 11.22 9.34
C GLY A 70 7.16 11.59 8.76
N VAL A 71 6.20 10.65 8.77
CA VAL A 71 4.81 10.91 8.41
C VAL A 71 4.05 11.22 9.70
N HIS A 72 3.29 12.31 9.76
CA HIS A 72 2.54 12.70 10.95
C HIS A 72 1.25 11.88 11.03
N ALA A 73 1.37 10.63 11.49
CA ALA A 73 0.34 9.62 11.33
C ALA A 73 -0.88 9.87 12.22
N ASN A 74 -0.66 10.27 13.49
CA ASN A 74 -1.77 10.50 14.40
C ASN A 74 -2.71 11.61 13.90
N SER A 75 -2.17 12.79 13.56
CA SER A 75 -2.98 13.90 13.04
C SER A 75 -3.62 13.56 11.70
N GLY A 76 -2.90 12.87 10.81
CA GLY A 76 -3.45 12.50 9.51
C GLY A 76 -4.59 11.49 9.63
N ILE A 77 -4.50 10.49 10.51
CA ILE A 77 -5.58 9.54 10.79
C ILE A 77 -6.82 10.26 11.34
N GLU A 78 -6.63 11.21 12.26
CA GLU A 78 -7.75 12.01 12.79
C GLU A 78 -8.45 12.80 11.68
N ILE A 79 -7.71 13.43 10.77
CA ILE A 79 -8.27 14.18 9.64
C ILE A 79 -9.02 13.24 8.67
N LEU A 80 -8.46 12.07 8.35
CA LEU A 80 -9.13 11.09 7.48
C LEU A 80 -10.43 10.59 8.10
N ALA A 81 -10.47 10.37 9.42
CA ALA A 81 -11.67 9.97 10.15
C ALA A 81 -12.72 11.09 10.16
N GLN A 82 -12.32 12.35 10.39
CA GLN A 82 -13.22 13.52 10.32
C GLN A 82 -13.84 13.69 8.93
N LYS A 83 -13.09 13.34 7.87
CA LYS A 83 -13.56 13.35 6.48
C LYS A 83 -14.33 12.08 6.08
N LEU A 84 -14.57 11.15 7.01
CA LEU A 84 -15.27 9.88 6.79
C LEU A 84 -14.63 9.00 5.71
N LEU A 85 -13.31 9.12 5.51
CA LEU A 85 -12.55 8.31 4.56
C LEU A 85 -12.14 6.95 5.17
N ILE A 86 -12.08 6.91 6.51
CA ILE A 86 -11.81 5.72 7.32
C ILE A 86 -12.73 5.74 8.55
N TYR A 87 -12.83 4.60 9.23
CA TYR A 87 -13.37 4.52 10.57
C TYR A 87 -12.48 3.64 11.45
N ILE A 88 -12.57 3.85 12.76
CA ILE A 88 -11.84 3.05 13.77
C ILE A 88 -12.89 2.19 14.49
N ASP A 89 -12.68 0.89 14.55
CA ASP A 89 -13.58 -0.03 15.24
C ASP A 89 -13.32 -0.10 16.75
N GLU A 90 -14.13 -0.89 17.46
CA GLU A 90 -14.01 -1.10 18.91
C GLU A 90 -12.70 -1.81 19.33
N ASN A 91 -12.02 -2.48 18.40
CA ASN A 91 -10.72 -3.12 18.61
C ASN A 91 -9.57 -2.18 18.21
N ASN A 92 -9.87 -0.89 18.00
CA ASN A 92 -8.91 0.13 17.59
C ASN A 92 -8.25 -0.14 16.23
N LYS A 93 -8.92 -0.89 15.35
CA LYS A 93 -8.45 -1.15 13.99
C LYS A 93 -8.98 -0.11 13.03
N ILE A 94 -8.11 0.30 12.10
CA ILE A 94 -8.48 1.22 11.03
C ILE A 94 -9.11 0.44 9.88
N TRP A 95 -10.29 0.86 9.48
CA TRP A 95 -11.02 0.31 8.35
C TRP A 95 -11.30 1.37 7.29
N MET A 96 -11.07 1.00 6.05
CA MET A 96 -11.39 1.77 4.86
C MET A 96 -12.46 1.01 4.07
N HIS A 97 -13.53 1.70 3.68
CA HIS A 97 -14.59 1.10 2.87
C HIS A 97 -14.04 0.71 1.48
N ASP A 98 -14.48 -0.43 0.94
CA ASP A 98 -13.99 -1.00 -0.33
C ASP A 98 -13.91 0.00 -1.48
N LEU A 99 -14.87 0.93 -1.57
CA LEU A 99 -14.87 2.00 -2.57
C LEU A 99 -13.67 2.96 -2.44
N PHE A 100 -13.32 3.38 -1.22
CA PHE A 100 -12.15 4.23 -0.99
C PHE A 100 -10.86 3.45 -1.21
N GLU A 101 -10.82 2.17 -0.82
CA GLU A 101 -9.70 1.28 -1.07
C GLU A 101 -9.48 1.10 -2.57
N GLU A 102 -10.55 0.86 -3.34
CA GLU A 102 -10.50 0.74 -4.79
C GLU A 102 -10.00 2.05 -5.43
N VAL A 103 -10.55 3.21 -5.03
CA VAL A 103 -10.12 4.50 -5.58
C VAL A 103 -8.67 4.81 -5.22
N GLY A 104 -8.24 4.59 -3.98
CA GLY A 104 -6.85 4.78 -3.55
C GLY A 104 -5.88 3.92 -4.36
N ARG A 105 -6.21 2.65 -4.57
CA ARG A 105 -5.43 1.74 -5.43
C ARG A 105 -5.42 2.21 -6.88
N GLN A 106 -6.55 2.65 -7.42
CA GLN A 106 -6.62 3.17 -8.78
C GLN A 106 -5.76 4.43 -8.96
N ILE A 107 -5.68 5.32 -7.97
CA ILE A 107 -4.78 6.48 -8.00
C ILE A 107 -3.33 6.01 -8.18
N VAL A 108 -2.88 5.02 -7.41
CA VAL A 108 -1.53 4.46 -7.54
C VAL A 108 -1.31 3.78 -8.90
N VAL A 109 -2.29 3.04 -9.42
CA VAL A 109 -2.18 2.48 -10.79
C VAL A 109 -2.03 3.58 -11.82
N GLN A 110 -2.73 4.71 -11.67
CA GLN A 110 -2.69 5.82 -12.62
C GLN A 110 -1.37 6.58 -12.67
N GLU A 111 -0.54 6.51 -11.61
CA GLU A 111 0.83 7.04 -11.64
C GLU A 111 1.64 6.42 -12.79
N CYS A 112 1.50 5.10 -12.99
CA CYS A 112 2.00 4.43 -14.19
C CYS A 112 1.23 3.13 -14.48
N PRO A 113 0.22 3.16 -15.37
CA PRO A 113 -0.64 2.00 -15.59
C PRO A 113 0.12 0.77 -16.07
N LYS A 114 1.12 0.96 -16.93
CA LYS A 114 1.85 -0.11 -17.60
C LYS A 114 3.09 -0.62 -16.86
N ASN A 115 3.61 0.14 -15.90
CA ASN A 115 4.88 -0.18 -15.27
C ASN A 115 4.79 -0.04 -13.74
N PRO A 116 4.64 -1.15 -13.01
CA PRO A 116 4.57 -1.14 -11.55
C PRO A 116 5.79 -0.50 -10.87
N SER A 117 6.98 -0.62 -11.46
CA SER A 117 8.19 -0.07 -10.89
C SER A 117 8.25 1.46 -10.86
N LYS A 118 7.34 2.13 -11.59
CA LYS A 118 7.19 3.60 -11.59
C LYS A 118 6.06 4.09 -10.68
N ARG A 119 5.44 3.20 -9.92
CA ARG A 119 4.39 3.53 -8.95
C ARG A 119 5.00 3.69 -7.55
N SER A 120 4.32 4.45 -6.71
CA SER A 120 4.71 4.76 -5.34
C SER A 120 4.39 3.62 -4.38
N ARG A 121 3.29 2.90 -4.59
CA ARG A 121 2.92 1.71 -3.82
C ARG A 121 2.79 0.48 -4.72
N ILE A 122 3.26 -0.66 -4.23
CA ILE A 122 3.10 -1.96 -4.88
C ILE A 122 2.52 -2.93 -3.86
N TRP A 123 1.22 -3.21 -3.97
CA TRP A 123 0.52 -4.14 -3.07
C TRP A 123 0.15 -5.47 -3.74
N HIS A 124 0.00 -5.46 -5.07
CA HIS A 124 -0.37 -6.67 -5.81
C HIS A 124 0.83 -7.59 -5.98
N HIS A 125 0.65 -8.87 -5.64
CA HIS A 125 1.75 -9.83 -5.63
C HIS A 125 2.44 -9.99 -7.00
N GLU A 126 1.68 -10.01 -8.10
CA GLU A 126 2.24 -10.13 -9.46
C GLU A 126 3.11 -8.92 -9.83
N ASP A 127 2.68 -7.73 -9.41
CA ASP A 127 3.42 -6.49 -9.65
C ASP A 127 4.74 -6.49 -8.86
N ALA A 128 4.70 -6.91 -7.59
CA ALA A 128 5.90 -7.06 -6.77
C ALA A 128 6.87 -8.07 -7.39
N LEU A 129 6.38 -9.26 -7.74
CA LEU A 129 7.18 -10.29 -8.42
C LEU A 129 7.84 -9.78 -9.69
N GLN A 130 7.11 -9.02 -10.51
CA GLN A 130 7.66 -8.43 -11.73
C GLN A 130 8.82 -7.48 -11.41
N VAL A 131 8.66 -6.60 -10.44
CA VAL A 131 9.70 -5.62 -10.06
C VAL A 131 10.98 -6.30 -9.61
N PHE A 132 10.88 -7.36 -8.81
CA PHE A 132 12.07 -8.11 -8.37
C PHE A 132 12.68 -8.93 -9.50
N LYS A 133 11.91 -9.75 -10.22
CA LYS A 133 12.44 -10.60 -11.30
C LYS A 133 13.12 -9.82 -12.42
N GLN A 134 12.69 -8.58 -12.67
CA GLN A 134 13.29 -7.69 -13.67
C GLN A 134 14.39 -6.79 -13.11
N ASN A 135 14.67 -6.87 -11.80
CA ASN A 135 15.55 -5.95 -11.08
C ASN A 135 15.27 -4.48 -11.44
N SER A 136 13.98 -4.15 -11.56
CA SER A 136 13.51 -2.89 -12.13
C SER A 136 13.06 -1.89 -11.06
N GLY A 137 13.34 -2.16 -9.78
CA GLY A 137 13.08 -1.24 -8.67
C GLY A 137 13.57 0.17 -8.97
N THR A 138 12.77 1.18 -8.63
CA THR A 138 13.11 2.59 -8.84
C THR A 138 12.85 3.42 -7.60
N ASN A 139 13.39 4.64 -7.61
CA ASN A 139 13.15 5.65 -6.57
C ASN A 139 11.69 6.12 -6.49
N ALA A 140 10.81 5.70 -7.40
CA ALA A 140 9.38 5.99 -7.27
C ALA A 140 8.76 5.21 -6.12
N ILE A 141 9.25 4.00 -5.84
CA ILE A 141 8.66 3.07 -4.88
C ILE A 141 8.91 3.56 -3.45
N GLU A 142 7.82 3.84 -2.73
CA GLU A 142 7.78 4.24 -1.33
C GLU A 142 7.30 3.10 -0.43
N GLY A 143 6.44 2.22 -0.94
CA GLY A 143 5.88 1.10 -0.20
C GLY A 143 5.77 -0.17 -1.04
N ILE A 144 6.11 -1.33 -0.45
CA ILE A 144 5.92 -2.64 -1.10
C ILE A 144 5.40 -3.70 -0.13
N LYS A 145 4.40 -4.47 -0.57
CA LYS A 145 3.89 -5.66 0.12
C LYS A 145 4.21 -6.92 -0.67
N LEU A 146 4.76 -7.92 0.01
CA LEU A 146 5.13 -9.21 -0.53
C LEU A 146 4.21 -10.28 0.02
N ASP A 147 3.11 -10.52 -0.68
CA ASP A 147 2.07 -11.44 -0.24
C ASP A 147 2.28 -12.88 -0.77
N LYS A 148 3.11 -13.08 -1.80
CA LYS A 148 3.37 -14.41 -2.42
C LYS A 148 4.74 -14.50 -3.09
N VAL A 149 5.73 -13.74 -2.61
CA VAL A 149 7.07 -13.71 -3.20
C VAL A 149 7.95 -14.75 -2.51
N ALA A 150 8.54 -15.66 -3.29
CA ALA A 150 9.49 -16.62 -2.76
C ALA A 150 10.74 -15.90 -2.24
N VAL A 151 11.27 -16.33 -1.09
CA VAL A 151 12.45 -15.71 -0.48
C VAL A 151 13.67 -15.84 -1.40
N GLU A 152 13.75 -16.93 -2.16
CA GLU A 152 14.76 -17.14 -3.18
C GLU A 152 14.71 -16.06 -4.26
N ASP A 153 13.50 -15.66 -4.70
CA ASP A 153 13.34 -14.55 -5.65
C ASP A 153 13.84 -13.22 -5.06
N LEU A 154 13.68 -12.99 -3.75
CA LEU A 154 14.20 -11.79 -3.09
C LEU A 154 15.71 -11.79 -2.93
N ILE A 155 16.31 -12.92 -2.53
CA ILE A 155 17.76 -13.08 -2.41
C ILE A 155 18.41 -12.89 -3.77
N MET A 156 17.88 -13.55 -4.80
CA MET A 156 18.41 -13.46 -6.17
C MET A 156 18.30 -12.06 -6.76
N ASN A 157 17.33 -11.26 -6.31
CA ASN A 157 17.07 -9.92 -6.83
C ASN A 157 17.26 -8.82 -5.79
N ALA A 158 18.10 -9.05 -4.77
CA ALA A 158 18.35 -8.12 -3.66
C ALA A 158 18.84 -6.74 -4.14
N ASP A 159 19.53 -6.68 -5.29
CA ASP A 159 19.98 -5.43 -5.91
C ASP A 159 18.83 -4.50 -6.31
N SER A 160 17.61 -5.01 -6.42
CA SER A 160 16.41 -4.20 -6.67
C SER A 160 16.23 -3.14 -5.58
N PHE A 161 16.53 -3.49 -4.32
CA PHE A 161 16.38 -2.59 -3.18
C PHE A 161 17.35 -1.40 -3.24
N LYS A 162 18.57 -1.56 -3.77
CA LYS A 162 19.53 -0.44 -3.92
C LYS A 162 18.98 0.75 -4.70
N LYS A 163 18.07 0.47 -5.65
CA LYS A 163 17.48 1.47 -6.54
C LYS A 163 16.21 2.09 -5.97
N MET A 164 15.70 1.62 -4.82
CA MET A 164 14.45 2.07 -4.20
C MET A 164 14.72 3.06 -3.06
N LYS A 165 15.40 4.17 -3.33
CA LYS A 165 15.85 5.10 -2.27
C LYS A 165 14.72 5.81 -1.52
N LYS A 166 13.48 5.79 -2.02
CA LYS A 166 12.31 6.32 -1.33
C LYS A 166 11.53 5.28 -0.53
N LEU A 167 11.96 4.03 -0.56
CA LEU A 167 11.27 2.96 0.16
C LEU A 167 11.30 3.25 1.67
N ARG A 168 10.11 3.42 2.22
CA ARG A 168 9.86 3.71 3.64
C ARG A 168 8.92 2.70 4.29
N LEU A 169 8.18 1.92 3.52
CA LEU A 169 7.27 0.89 4.01
C LEU A 169 7.54 -0.44 3.30
N PHE A 170 7.75 -1.50 4.07
CA PHE A 170 7.96 -2.86 3.59
C PHE A 170 7.10 -3.81 4.41
N MET A 171 6.36 -4.69 3.75
CA MET A 171 5.51 -5.68 4.40
C MET A 171 5.67 -7.04 3.74
N MET A 172 5.76 -8.08 4.56
CA MET A 172 5.65 -9.48 4.14
C MET A 172 4.41 -10.09 4.78
N ILE A 173 3.89 -11.20 4.23
CA ILE A 173 2.72 -11.92 4.77
C ILE A 173 2.85 -12.11 6.30
N ASP A 174 1.76 -11.92 7.03
CA ASP A 174 1.63 -12.18 8.48
C ASP A 174 2.59 -11.41 9.39
N HIS A 175 3.19 -10.31 8.89
CA HIS A 175 4.14 -9.51 9.65
C HIS A 175 3.70 -8.06 9.82
N VAL A 176 4.15 -7.47 10.93
CA VAL A 176 3.98 -6.06 11.26
C VAL A 176 4.57 -5.20 10.14
N PRO A 177 3.91 -4.11 9.71
CA PRO A 177 4.48 -3.20 8.72
C PRO A 177 5.85 -2.70 9.19
N HIS A 178 6.88 -2.93 8.38
CA HIS A 178 8.22 -2.43 8.63
C HIS A 178 8.38 -1.08 7.99
N CYS A 179 8.51 -0.07 8.84
CA CYS A 179 8.66 1.30 8.43
C CYS A 179 10.05 1.84 8.77
N GLY A 180 10.52 2.84 8.06
CA GLY A 180 11.75 3.53 8.42
C GLY A 180 12.05 4.69 7.47
N PRO A 181 13.03 5.55 7.81
CA PRO A 181 13.41 6.65 6.95
C PRO A 181 13.75 6.17 5.54
N ALA A 182 13.30 6.94 4.54
CA ALA A 182 13.63 6.69 3.14
C ALA A 182 15.14 6.51 2.94
N GLY A 183 15.53 5.51 2.16
CA GLY A 183 16.93 5.18 1.90
C GLY A 183 17.51 4.21 2.93
N HIS A 184 17.30 4.46 4.22
CA HIS A 184 17.78 3.56 5.29
C HIS A 184 17.13 2.18 5.22
N LEU A 185 15.81 2.12 5.02
CA LEU A 185 15.09 0.85 4.88
C LEU A 185 15.58 0.06 3.65
N SER A 186 15.77 0.75 2.52
CA SER A 186 16.23 0.12 1.27
C SER A 186 17.64 -0.48 1.40
N GLU A 187 18.56 0.23 2.06
CA GLU A 187 19.92 -0.26 2.29
C GLU A 187 19.93 -1.44 3.26
N LYS A 188 19.13 -1.38 4.32
CA LYS A 188 19.01 -2.46 5.29
C LYS A 188 18.48 -3.74 4.63
N LEU A 189 17.38 -3.65 3.89
CA LEU A 189 16.82 -4.80 3.16
C LEU A 189 17.83 -5.37 2.17
N TRP A 190 18.53 -4.52 1.42
CA TRP A 190 19.60 -4.97 0.54
C TRP A 190 20.67 -5.78 1.29
N ARG A 191 21.18 -5.27 2.41
CA ARG A 191 22.19 -5.99 3.22
C ARG A 191 21.67 -7.33 3.74
N CYS A 192 20.43 -7.37 4.22
CA CYS A 192 19.80 -8.60 4.72
C CYS A 192 19.69 -9.68 3.63
N PHE A 193 19.20 -9.32 2.44
CA PHE A 193 18.98 -10.29 1.36
C PHE A 193 20.24 -10.61 0.55
N ALA A 194 21.21 -9.70 0.44
CA ALA A 194 22.46 -9.95 -0.28
C ALA A 194 23.46 -10.78 0.53
N GLY A 195 23.41 -10.71 1.87
CA GLY A 195 24.39 -11.34 2.76
C GLY A 195 24.07 -12.79 3.16
N ASN A 196 22.84 -13.27 2.96
CA ASN A 196 22.36 -14.48 3.62
C ASN A 196 21.85 -15.52 2.60
N ARG A 197 22.54 -16.67 2.52
CA ARG A 197 22.23 -17.76 1.57
C ARG A 197 21.55 -18.97 2.20
N ASN A 198 21.45 -19.03 3.52
CA ASN A 198 21.09 -20.27 4.22
C ASN A 198 19.92 -20.07 5.18
N ASN A 199 18.80 -20.68 4.81
CA ASN A 199 17.60 -21.00 5.60
C ASN A 199 16.62 -19.84 5.91
N MET A 200 15.39 -19.99 5.40
CA MET A 200 14.27 -19.05 5.43
C MET A 200 13.89 -18.57 6.84
N PHE A 201 13.74 -19.50 7.79
CA PHE A 201 13.34 -19.14 9.16
C PHE A 201 14.41 -18.33 9.88
N ALA A 202 15.68 -18.69 9.74
CA ALA A 202 16.78 -17.94 10.35
C ALA A 202 16.93 -16.53 9.75
N LEU A 203 16.62 -16.38 8.45
CA LEU A 203 16.63 -15.10 7.74
C LEU A 203 15.49 -14.18 8.21
N LEU A 204 14.28 -14.73 8.36
CA LEU A 204 13.11 -14.01 8.82
C LEU A 204 13.21 -13.67 10.31
N ASP A 205 13.62 -14.61 11.15
CA ASP A 205 13.86 -14.37 12.57
C ASP A 205 15.00 -13.36 12.75
N ALA A 206 16.06 -13.41 11.95
CA ALA A 206 17.13 -12.41 11.97
C ALA A 206 16.66 -11.04 11.49
N LEU A 207 15.84 -10.97 10.43
CA LEU A 207 15.27 -9.71 9.94
C LEU A 207 14.35 -9.10 11.00
N VAL A 208 13.44 -9.89 11.57
CA VAL A 208 12.53 -9.48 12.64
C VAL A 208 13.31 -9.08 13.90
N GLU A 209 14.32 -9.85 14.33
CA GLU A 209 15.20 -9.55 15.46
C GLU A 209 16.06 -8.31 15.25
N GLU A 210 16.63 -8.09 14.06
CA GLU A 210 17.45 -6.91 13.75
C GLU A 210 16.60 -5.65 13.55
N ILE A 211 15.39 -5.81 13.05
CA ILE A 211 14.37 -4.77 13.04
C ILE A 211 14.02 -4.46 14.50
N PHE A 212 13.61 -5.44 15.30
CA PHE A 212 13.24 -5.29 16.71
C PHE A 212 14.36 -4.72 17.61
N LYS A 213 15.62 -5.15 17.45
CA LYS A 213 16.81 -4.64 18.18
C LYS A 213 17.13 -3.19 17.85
N PHE A 214 16.86 -2.76 16.61
CA PHE A 214 17.00 -1.36 16.22
C PHE A 214 15.90 -0.51 16.89
N TRP A 215 14.67 -1.01 16.94
CA TRP A 215 13.52 -0.31 17.55
C TRP A 215 13.56 -0.25 19.08
N SER A 216 14.24 -1.19 19.74
CA SER A 216 14.44 -1.17 21.20
C SER A 216 15.59 -0.26 21.65
N ARG A 217 16.41 0.24 20.71
CA ARG A 217 17.57 1.12 21.01
C ARG A 217 17.33 2.60 20.66
N GLY A 218 16.22 2.95 20.03
CA GLY A 218 15.97 4.29 19.49
C GLY A 218 14.79 5.03 20.13
N GLY A 219 14.88 5.30 21.43
CA GLY A 219 14.01 6.23 22.18
C GLY A 219 14.84 7.30 22.87
N GLY A 220 15.78 7.91 22.15
CA GLY A 220 16.70 8.89 22.70
C GLY A 220 17.48 9.63 21.62
N ALA A 221 16.89 10.71 21.14
CA ALA A 221 17.58 11.92 20.71
C ALA A 221 16.62 13.09 20.96
#